data_AF-A0A8W8N130-F1
#
_entry.id   AF-A0A8W8N130-F1
#
_cell.length_a   1.000
_cell.length_b   1.000
_cell.length_c   1.000
_cell.angle_alpha   90.00
_cell.angle_beta   90.00
_cell.angle_gamma   90.00
#
_symmetry.space_group_name_H-M   'P 1'
#
loop_
_entity.id
_entity.type
_entity.pdbx_description
1 polymer ?
#
loop_
_entity_poly.entity_id
_entity_poly.type
_entity_poly.pdbx_seq_one_letter_code
_entity_poly.pdbx_strand_id
1 'polypeptide(L)'
;MSQPDISYEDLTKDYPRYPDIYDITTIHSVPEDALMDISRYMNPSPYTVYPNTPVPQVFNLFRSMGLRHLPVVDHTGLLQGIITRHNLTHEFLEMCKENLEGSNEEE
;
A
#
# COMPACT_ATOMS: atom_id res chain seq x y z
N MET A 1 -14.87 -19.12 -18.94
CA MET A 1 -15.82 -17.99 -18.91
C MET A 1 -14.99 -16.71 -18.83
N SER A 2 -15.32 -15.67 -19.60
CA SER A 2 -14.61 -14.39 -19.52
C SER A 2 -14.98 -13.68 -18.21
N GLN A 3 -14.00 -13.12 -17.51
CA GLN A 3 -14.26 -12.25 -16.36
C GLN A 3 -15.18 -11.09 -16.79
N PRO A 4 -16.17 -10.70 -15.96
CA PRO A 4 -16.99 -9.52 -16.23
C PRO A 4 -16.14 -8.24 -16.15
N ASP A 5 -16.41 -7.30 -17.05
CA ASP A 5 -15.81 -5.97 -17.04
C ASP A 5 -16.65 -5.07 -16.13
N ILE A 6 -16.01 -4.44 -15.13
CA ILE A 6 -16.68 -3.62 -14.12
C ILE A 6 -16.45 -2.15 -14.47
N SER A 7 -17.52 -1.36 -14.57
CA SER A 7 -17.41 0.06 -14.86
C SER A 7 -16.95 0.86 -13.63
N TYR A 8 -16.46 2.08 -13.86
CA TYR A 8 -16.11 2.99 -12.76
C TYR A 8 -17.33 3.36 -11.90
N GLU A 9 -18.52 3.47 -12.51
CA GLU A 9 -19.77 3.77 -11.80
C GLU A 9 -20.14 2.61 -10.88
N ASP A 10 -19.98 1.36 -11.33
CA ASP A 10 -20.21 0.18 -10.50
C ASP A 10 -19.20 0.10 -9.33
N LEU A 11 -17.92 0.38 -9.59
CA LEU A 11 -16.86 0.37 -8.56
C LEU A 11 -17.05 1.45 -7.49
N THR A 12 -17.69 2.57 -7.82
CA THR A 12 -17.83 3.73 -6.92
C THR A 12 -19.24 3.92 -6.37
N LYS A 13 -20.17 3.02 -6.71
CA LYS A 13 -21.58 3.07 -6.32
C LYS A 13 -21.81 3.23 -4.82
N ASP A 14 -21.00 2.55 -4.01
CA ASP A 14 -21.16 2.55 -2.55
C ASP A 14 -20.30 3.62 -1.85
N TYR A 15 -19.62 4.49 -2.61
CA TYR A 15 -18.86 5.59 -2.03
C TYR A 15 -19.78 6.53 -1.21
N PRO A 16 -19.37 6.97 0.00
CA PRO A 16 -18.05 6.81 0.62
C PRO A 16 -17.89 5.59 1.53
N ARG A 17 -18.94 4.77 1.72
CA ARG A 17 -18.96 3.65 2.66
C ARG A 17 -19.13 2.33 1.91
N TYR A 18 -17.99 1.78 1.53
CA TYR A 18 -17.93 0.44 0.96
C TYR A 18 -18.39 -0.62 1.98
N PRO A 19 -19.02 -1.72 1.50
CA PRO A 19 -19.38 -2.85 2.35
C PRO A 19 -18.14 -3.48 3.00
N ASP A 20 -18.33 -4.09 4.17
CA ASP A 20 -17.27 -4.83 4.84
C ASP A 20 -17.05 -6.19 4.15
N ILE A 21 -15.85 -6.75 4.27
CA ILE A 21 -15.55 -8.10 3.78
C ILE A 21 -16.48 -9.16 4.38
N TYR A 22 -17.00 -8.95 5.60
CA TYR A 22 -17.93 -9.87 6.26
C TYR A 22 -19.36 -9.81 5.71
N ASP A 23 -19.73 -8.75 4.98
CA ASP A 23 -21.05 -8.63 4.33
C ASP A 23 -21.13 -9.49 3.05
N ILE A 24 -19.99 -10.00 2.57
CA ILE A 24 -19.88 -10.74 1.31
C ILE A 24 -20.27 -12.21 1.53
N THR A 25 -21.54 -12.53 1.35
CA THR A 25 -22.08 -13.89 1.50
C THR A 25 -21.77 -14.84 0.33
N THR A 26 -21.33 -14.31 -0.81
CA THR A 26 -21.21 -15.04 -2.08
C THR A 26 -19.88 -15.79 -2.25
N ILE A 27 -18.89 -15.57 -1.37
CA ILE A 27 -17.55 -16.18 -1.48
C ILE A 27 -17.63 -17.72 -1.51
N HIS A 28 -18.58 -18.32 -0.79
CA HIS A 28 -18.76 -19.78 -0.75
C HIS A 28 -19.14 -20.44 -2.08
N SER A 29 -19.55 -19.65 -3.09
CA SER A 29 -19.94 -20.14 -4.41
C SER A 29 -18.82 -20.05 -5.46
N VAL A 30 -17.68 -19.45 -5.10
CA VAL A 30 -16.54 -19.28 -5.99
C VAL A 30 -15.56 -20.45 -5.77
N PRO A 31 -15.09 -21.13 -6.85
CA PRO A 31 -14.05 -22.14 -6.74
C PRO A 31 -12.78 -21.58 -6.08
N GLU A 32 -12.10 -22.38 -5.24
CA GLU A 32 -10.86 -21.94 -4.55
C GLU A 32 -9.72 -21.61 -5.52
N ASP A 33 -9.70 -22.20 -6.71
CA ASP A 33 -8.70 -22.00 -7.76
C ASP A 33 -9.12 -20.94 -8.80
N ALA A 34 -10.22 -20.22 -8.55
CA ALA A 34 -10.66 -19.15 -9.44
C ALA A 34 -9.63 -18.01 -9.45
N LEU A 35 -9.23 -17.59 -10.66
CA LEU A 35 -8.34 -16.46 -10.87
C LEU A 35 -9.14 -15.22 -11.28
N MET A 36 -8.74 -14.07 -10.74
CA MET A 36 -9.28 -12.76 -11.11
C MET A 36 -8.13 -11.86 -11.58
N ASP A 37 -8.23 -11.37 -12.82
CA ASP A 37 -7.34 -10.36 -13.38
C ASP A 37 -7.68 -8.98 -12.81
N ILE A 38 -6.76 -8.43 -12.02
CA ILE A 38 -6.87 -7.10 -11.41
C ILE A 38 -6.09 -6.02 -12.17
N SER A 39 -5.38 -6.36 -13.24
CA SER A 39 -4.48 -5.42 -13.93
C SER A 39 -5.20 -4.19 -14.48
N ARG A 40 -6.49 -4.29 -14.77
CA ARG A 40 -7.33 -3.17 -15.24
C ARG A 40 -7.79 -2.22 -14.14
N TYR A 41 -7.78 -2.68 -12.89
CA TYR A 41 -8.33 -1.96 -11.74
C TYR A 41 -7.24 -1.45 -10.78
N MET A 42 -5.99 -1.90 -10.95
CA MET A 42 -4.85 -1.42 -10.18
C MET A 42 -4.34 -0.06 -10.71
N ASN A 43 -3.61 0.67 -9.87
CA ASN A 43 -2.77 1.77 -10.35
C ASN A 43 -1.51 1.18 -11.03
N PRO A 44 -1.33 1.35 -12.35
CA PRO A 44 -0.17 0.78 -13.06
C PRO A 44 1.13 1.54 -12.80
N SER A 45 1.08 2.73 -12.19
CA SER A 45 2.26 3.58 -11.97
C SER A 45 2.17 4.26 -10.59
N PRO A 46 2.29 3.51 -9.49
CA PRO A 46 2.37 4.10 -8.16
C PRO A 46 3.65 4.92 -8.02
N TYR A 47 3.60 5.98 -7.22
CA TYR A 47 4.83 6.63 -6.75
C TYR A 47 5.61 5.64 -5.89
N THR A 48 6.92 5.57 -6.07
CA THR A 48 7.81 4.70 -5.29
C THR A 48 9.04 5.47 -4.82
N VAL A 49 9.70 4.95 -3.80
CA VAL A 49 11.00 5.44 -3.31
C VAL A 49 11.97 4.28 -3.13
N TYR A 50 13.27 4.58 -3.03
CA TYR A 50 14.31 3.59 -2.74
C TYR A 50 14.56 3.45 -1.23
N PRO A 51 15.08 2.30 -0.75
CA PRO A 51 15.39 2.09 0.67
C PRO A 51 16.30 3.17 1.29
N ASN A 52 17.21 3.71 0.48
CA ASN A 52 18.18 4.72 0.93
C ASN A 52 17.66 6.17 0.75
N THR A 53 16.38 6.35 0.42
CA THR A 53 15.79 7.68 0.22
C THR A 53 15.65 8.40 1.57
N PRO A 54 16.19 9.62 1.73
CA PRO A 54 16.14 10.32 3.01
C PRO A 54 14.70 10.59 3.47
N VAL A 55 14.43 10.36 4.76
CA VAL A 55 13.11 10.56 5.38
C VAL A 55 12.50 11.94 5.08
N PRO A 56 13.24 13.07 5.12
CA PRO A 56 12.67 14.37 4.77
C PRO A 56 12.14 14.45 3.34
N GLN A 57 12.80 13.76 2.39
CA GLN A 57 12.33 13.71 1.00
C GLN A 57 11.06 12.86 0.88
N VAL A 58 11.03 11.71 1.56
CA VAL A 58 9.84 10.85 1.63
C VAL A 58 8.66 11.62 2.21
N PHE A 59 8.85 12.35 3.32
CA PHE A 59 7.83 13.15 3.95
C PHE A 59 7.29 14.25 3.02
N ASN A 60 8.18 14.97 2.36
CA ASN A 60 7.80 16.01 1.40
C ASN A 60 7.02 15.45 0.22
N LEU A 61 7.45 14.32 -0.35
CA LEU A 61 6.74 13.63 -1.43
C LEU A 61 5.34 13.20 -0.98
N PHE A 62 5.25 12.54 0.17
CA PHE A 62 3.99 12.02 0.71
C PHE A 62 2.97 13.13 0.96
N ARG A 63 3.40 14.25 1.55
CA ARG A 63 2.53 15.42 1.82
C ARG A 63 2.15 16.17 0.55
N SER A 64 3.10 16.42 -0.34
CA SER A 64 2.87 17.23 -1.54
C SER A 64 1.94 16.53 -2.53
N MET A 65 2.03 15.21 -2.63
CA MET A 65 1.21 14.41 -3.55
C MET A 65 -0.05 13.84 -2.89
N GLY A 66 -0.29 14.10 -1.60
CA GLY A 66 -1.47 13.61 -0.88
C GLY A 66 -1.57 12.08 -0.82
N LEU A 67 -0.43 11.39 -0.70
CA LEU A 67 -0.38 9.94 -0.78
C LEU A 67 -1.00 9.28 0.46
N ARG A 68 -1.45 8.03 0.29
CA ARG A 68 -1.90 7.16 1.39
C ARG A 68 -0.92 6.02 1.66
N HIS A 69 -0.33 5.48 0.61
CA HIS A 69 0.63 4.39 0.63
C HIS A 69 1.76 4.72 -0.35
N LEU A 70 2.99 4.45 0.04
CA LEU A 70 4.20 4.70 -0.74
C LEU A 70 5.09 3.45 -0.71
N PRO A 71 5.05 2.62 -1.76
CA PRO A 71 5.92 1.45 -1.88
C PRO A 71 7.40 1.84 -1.92
N VAL A 72 8.22 1.04 -1.23
CA VAL A 72 9.68 1.12 -1.25
C VAL A 72 10.18 -0.02 -2.12
N VAL A 73 10.90 0.29 -3.19
CA VAL A 73 11.40 -0.70 -4.16
C VAL A 73 12.91 -0.58 -4.33
N ASP A 74 13.59 -1.68 -4.59
CA ASP A 74 15.02 -1.65 -4.90
C ASP A 74 15.29 -1.35 -6.39
N HIS A 75 16.57 -1.35 -6.78
CA HIS A 75 16.99 -1.08 -8.15
C HIS A 75 16.60 -2.17 -9.16
N THR A 76 16.18 -3.34 -8.69
CA THR A 76 15.66 -4.44 -9.53
C THR A 76 14.13 -4.40 -9.65
N GLY A 77 13.47 -3.51 -8.92
CA GLY A 77 12.01 -3.36 -8.88
C GLY A 77 11.32 -4.28 -7.88
N LEU A 78 12.07 -4.94 -6.98
CA LEU A 78 11.48 -5.77 -5.94
C LEU A 78 11.00 -4.90 -4.77
N LEU A 79 9.83 -5.23 -4.24
CA LEU A 79 9.22 -4.54 -3.10
C LEU A 79 9.98 -4.87 -1.81
N GLN A 80 10.49 -3.83 -1.16
CA GLN A 80 11.21 -3.91 0.12
C GLN A 80 10.32 -3.51 1.31
N GLY A 81 9.23 -2.77 1.07
CA GLY A 81 8.30 -2.39 2.11
C GLY A 81 7.27 -1.36 1.65
N ILE A 82 6.40 -0.93 2.57
CA ILE A 82 5.37 0.09 2.30
C ILE A 82 5.40 1.13 3.41
N ILE A 83 5.48 2.40 3.02
CA ILE A 83 5.39 3.54 3.92
C ILE A 83 3.95 4.06 3.91
N THR A 84 3.39 4.25 5.10
CA THR A 84 2.07 4.84 5.30
C THR A 84 2.17 6.11 6.13
N ARG A 85 1.06 6.83 6.28
CA ARG A 85 0.99 8.02 7.14
C ARG A 85 1.46 7.74 8.57
N HIS A 86 1.16 6.55 9.12
CA HIS A 86 1.53 6.20 10.48
C HIS A 86 3.05 6.12 10.67
N ASN A 87 3.80 5.73 9.63
CA ASN A 87 5.26 5.63 9.71
C ASN A 87 5.97 7.00 9.68
N LEU A 88 5.26 8.06 9.30
CA LEU A 88 5.80 9.43 9.20
C LEU A 88 5.40 10.30 10.38
N THR A 89 4.85 9.73 11.45
CA THR A 89 4.59 10.44 12.69
C THR A 89 5.90 10.64 13.46
N HIS A 90 5.94 11.69 14.29
CA HIS A 90 7.09 11.96 15.14
C HIS A 90 7.40 10.76 16.07
N GLU A 91 6.37 10.21 16.72
CA GLU A 91 6.48 9.08 17.64
C GLU A 91 7.10 7.85 16.96
N PHE A 92 6.65 7.49 15.76
CA PHE A 92 7.18 6.34 15.04
C PHE A 92 8.64 6.55 14.63
N LEU A 93 8.99 7.76 14.18
CA LEU A 93 10.36 8.07 13.77
C LEU A 93 11.33 8.07 14.95
N GLU A 94 10.93 8.59 16.13
CA GLU A 94 11.76 8.52 17.33
C GLU A 94 11.95 7.06 17.78
N MET A 95 10.89 6.25 17.82
CA MET A 95 11.00 4.81 18.10
C MET A 95 11.98 4.10 17.15
N CYS A 96 11.96 4.43 15.86
CA CYS A 96 12.92 3.87 14.90
C CYS A 96 14.36 4.31 15.18
N LYS A 97 14.60 5.55 15.62
CA LYS A 97 15.95 6.01 15.98
C LYS A 97 16.47 5.28 17.20
N GLU A 98 15.67 5.14 18.25
CA GLU A 98 16.04 4.42 19.48
C GLU A 98 16.44 2.97 19.17
N ASN A 99 15.68 2.30 18.30
CA ASN A 99 15.98 0.92 17.87
C ASN A 99 17.29 0.80 17.07
N LEU A 100 17.67 1.83 16.33
CA LEU A 100 18.94 1.88 15.58
C LEU A 100 20.14 2.17 16.49
N GLU A 101 19.94 2.94 17.56
CA GLU A 101 20.99 3.25 18.54
C GLU A 101 21.26 2.04 19.46
N GLY A 102 20.20 1.36 19.93
CA GLY A 102 20.33 0.18 20.80
C GLY A 102 20.92 -1.06 20.11
N SER A 103 20.98 -1.11 18.78
CA SER A 103 21.62 -2.21 18.04
C SER A 103 23.13 -2.02 17.83
N ASN A 104 23.68 -0.83 18.11
CA ASN A 104 25.11 -0.56 18.01
C ASN A 104 25.88 -0.77 19.34
N GLU A 105 25.19 -1.10 20.43
CA GLU A 105 25.80 -1.31 21.76
C GLU A 105 26.01 -2.80 22.12
N GLU A 106 25.59 -3.74 21.27
CA GLU A 106 25.70 -5.20 21.50
C GLU A 106 26.77 -5.91 20.64
N GLU A 107 27.67 -5.18 19.95
CA GLU A 107 28.86 -5.73 19.26
C GLU A 107 30.20 -5.33 19.89
#